data_AF-A0A932Y2N4-F1
#
_entry.id   AF-A0A932Y2N4-F1
#
_cell.length_a   1.000
_cell.length_b   1.000
_cell.length_c   1.000
_cell.angle_alpha   90.00
_cell.angle_beta   90.00
_cell.angle_gamma   90.00
#
_symmetry.space_group_name_H-M   'P 1'
#
loop_
_entity.id
_entity.type
_entity.pdbx_description
1 polymer ?
#
loop_
_entity_poly.entity_id
_entity_poly.type
_entity_poly.pdbx_seq_one_letter_code
_entity_poly.pdbx_strand_id
1 'polypeptide(L)'
;MLYKVLKFFLFKFDPETIHEFLLKILSFPGVPCFLKFLYGSDAWNSPVDYFGVRFKNRVGLAAGFDKNGVALKAWEALGFGFVEIGTVTPRPQSGNPKPRLFRFSAQHALVNAMGFNNEGIERVVQRIQKAKLELSIGLSIGKNKDTPLIDAWKDYVACIQVANDCVDFFVVNISSPNTPQLRELQKPKYLKELLEKILTHARRPLLLKLSPDLSDSEILDIMQICKPLSLSGFVASNTGLFKKAQILGARGGATEAYL
;
A
#
# COMPACT_ATOMS: atom_id res chain seq x y z
N MET A 1 -25.95 -5.00 -11.87
CA MET A 1 -25.98 -4.17 -13.10
C MET A 1 -25.45 -2.75 -12.86
N LEU A 2 -25.84 -2.06 -11.79
CA LEU A 2 -25.41 -0.69 -11.48
C LEU A 2 -23.87 -0.47 -11.50
N TYR A 3 -23.10 -1.36 -10.87
CA TYR A 3 -21.63 -1.26 -10.87
C TYR A 3 -21.02 -1.26 -12.28
N LYS A 4 -21.54 -2.08 -13.20
CA LYS A 4 -21.02 -2.15 -14.58
C LYS A 4 -21.26 -0.84 -15.33
N VAL A 5 -22.42 -0.21 -15.13
CA VAL A 5 -22.76 1.09 -15.72
C VAL A 5 -21.86 2.19 -15.14
N LEU A 6 -21.75 2.27 -13.80
CA LEU A 6 -20.85 3.23 -13.15
C LEU A 6 -19.42 3.06 -13.64
N LYS A 7 -18.91 1.82 -13.65
CA LYS A 7 -17.57 1.50 -14.15
C LYS A 7 -17.37 2.01 -15.58
N PHE A 8 -18.33 1.79 -16.48
CA PHE A 8 -18.23 2.24 -17.87
C PHE A 8 -18.03 3.76 -17.98
N PHE A 9 -18.78 4.56 -17.23
CA PHE A 9 -18.63 6.02 -17.23
C PHE A 9 -17.34 6.48 -16.53
N LEU A 10 -17.03 5.93 -15.35
CA LEU A 10 -15.82 6.26 -14.59
C LEU A 10 -14.53 5.91 -15.36
N PHE A 11 -14.60 4.93 -16.27
CA PHE A 11 -13.45 4.50 -17.06
C PHE A 11 -13.10 5.45 -18.21
N LYS A 12 -13.93 6.47 -18.47
CA LYS A 12 -13.66 7.52 -19.46
C LYS A 12 -12.77 8.66 -18.95
N PHE A 13 -12.56 8.75 -17.63
CA PHE A 13 -11.75 9.80 -17.01
C PHE A 13 -10.27 9.40 -16.88
N ASP A 14 -9.40 10.36 -16.62
CA ASP A 14 -8.01 10.07 -16.22
C ASP A 14 -8.00 9.16 -14.97
N PRO A 15 -7.20 8.07 -14.96
CA PRO A 15 -7.21 7.08 -13.88
C PRO A 15 -6.89 7.65 -12.49
N GLU A 16 -5.93 8.57 -12.39
CA GLU A 16 -5.53 9.15 -11.10
C GLU A 16 -6.57 10.15 -10.62
N THR A 17 -7.09 10.98 -11.52
CA THR A 17 -8.13 11.97 -11.23
C THR A 17 -9.40 11.32 -10.72
N ILE A 18 -9.87 10.25 -11.39
CA ILE A 18 -11.09 9.57 -10.95
C ILE A 18 -10.89 8.83 -9.63
N HIS A 19 -9.68 8.29 -9.39
CA HIS A 19 -9.34 7.66 -8.12
C HIS A 19 -9.39 8.67 -6.96
N GLU A 20 -8.72 9.81 -7.11
CA GLU A 20 -8.73 10.89 -6.10
C GLU A 20 -10.15 11.43 -5.85
N PHE A 21 -10.96 11.59 -6.91
CA PHE A 21 -12.34 12.04 -6.80
C PHE A 21 -13.22 11.03 -6.04
N LEU A 22 -13.13 9.74 -6.37
CA LEU A 22 -13.91 8.70 -5.69
C LEU A 22 -13.50 8.55 -4.23
N LEU A 23 -12.20 8.63 -3.90
CA LEU A 23 -11.74 8.62 -2.51
C LEU A 23 -12.38 9.76 -1.69
N LYS A 24 -12.49 10.96 -2.26
CA LYS A 24 -13.17 12.09 -1.61
C LYS A 24 -14.65 11.81 -1.39
N ILE A 25 -15.35 11.26 -2.39
CA ILE A 25 -16.76 10.86 -2.24
C ILE A 25 -16.92 9.83 -1.11
N LEU A 26 -16.10 8.80 -1.10
CA LEU A 26 -16.15 7.73 -0.09
C LEU A 26 -15.88 8.25 1.32
N SER A 27 -15.11 9.34 1.46
CA SER A 27 -14.85 9.99 2.74
C SER A 27 -15.99 10.88 3.24
N PHE A 28 -16.97 11.21 2.39
CA PHE A 28 -18.02 12.16 2.75
C PHE A 28 -18.93 11.60 3.85
N PRO A 29 -19.32 12.40 4.86
CA PRO A 29 -20.22 11.94 5.91
C PRO A 29 -21.51 11.33 5.33
N GLY A 30 -21.96 10.22 5.90
CA GLY A 30 -23.15 9.50 5.43
C GLY A 30 -22.89 8.46 4.33
N VAL A 31 -21.88 8.66 3.47
CA VAL A 31 -21.53 7.66 2.43
C VAL A 31 -21.13 6.31 3.03
N PRO A 32 -20.26 6.23 4.05
CA PRO A 32 -19.99 4.95 4.71
C PRO A 32 -21.23 4.28 5.31
N CYS A 33 -22.18 5.05 5.87
CA CYS A 33 -23.42 4.49 6.41
C CYS A 33 -24.29 3.90 5.30
N PHE A 34 -24.42 4.60 4.18
CA PHE A 34 -25.13 4.13 3.00
C PHE A 34 -24.48 2.88 2.39
N LEU A 35 -23.14 2.84 2.29
CA LEU A 35 -22.41 1.65 1.84
C LEU A 35 -22.63 0.46 2.77
N LYS A 36 -22.61 0.68 4.09
CA LYS A 36 -22.90 -0.37 5.08
C LYS A 36 -24.34 -0.88 4.94
N PHE A 37 -25.30 -0.01 4.65
CA PHE A 37 -26.68 -0.43 4.40
C PHE A 37 -26.82 -1.29 3.12
N LEU A 38 -26.13 -0.92 2.04
CA LEU A 38 -26.21 -1.63 0.77
C LEU A 38 -25.40 -2.94 0.72
N TYR A 39 -24.23 -2.94 1.35
CA TYR A 39 -23.21 -3.99 1.17
C TYR A 39 -22.73 -4.60 2.48
N GLY A 40 -23.00 -3.96 3.62
CA GLY A 40 -22.61 -4.48 4.93
C GLY A 40 -23.36 -5.75 5.23
N SER A 41 -22.61 -6.82 5.49
CA SER A 41 -23.16 -8.11 5.90
C SER A 41 -22.18 -8.84 6.78
N ASP A 42 -22.64 -9.26 7.96
CA ASP A 42 -21.85 -10.09 8.88
C ASP A 42 -21.69 -11.54 8.39
N ALA A 43 -22.38 -11.92 7.30
CA ALA A 43 -22.26 -13.26 6.71
C ALA A 43 -20.83 -13.60 6.25
N TRP A 44 -20.00 -12.57 6.02
CA TRP A 44 -18.60 -12.72 5.61
C TRP A 44 -17.61 -12.68 6.78
N ASN A 45 -18.08 -12.47 8.01
CA ASN A 45 -17.23 -12.46 9.19
C ASN A 45 -16.72 -13.88 9.45
N SER A 46 -15.44 -14.09 9.20
CA SER A 46 -14.73 -15.34 9.48
C SER A 46 -13.40 -14.96 10.13
N PRO A 47 -13.42 -14.63 11.44
CA PRO A 47 -12.26 -14.06 12.09
C PRO A 47 -11.05 -14.99 12.05
N VAL A 48 -9.87 -14.41 11.87
CA VAL A 48 -8.60 -15.12 11.86
C VAL A 48 -7.55 -14.34 12.62
N ASP A 49 -6.67 -15.06 13.30
CA ASP A 49 -5.54 -14.48 14.01
C ASP A 49 -4.25 -14.83 13.25
N TYR A 50 -3.49 -13.81 12.84
CA TYR A 50 -2.17 -13.97 12.22
C TYR A 50 -1.18 -13.02 12.89
N PHE A 51 0.03 -13.50 13.18
CA PHE A 51 1.11 -12.71 13.80
C PHE A 51 0.69 -11.85 15.01
N GLY A 52 -0.29 -12.33 15.79
CA GLY A 52 -0.82 -11.62 16.97
C GLY A 52 -1.85 -10.53 16.67
N VAL A 53 -2.33 -10.42 15.42
CA VAL A 53 -3.40 -9.50 15.00
C VAL A 53 -4.63 -10.30 14.61
N ARG A 54 -5.78 -9.89 15.15
CA ARG A 54 -7.09 -10.44 14.79
C ARG A 54 -7.68 -9.66 13.63
N PHE A 55 -8.10 -10.37 12.59
CA PHE A 55 -8.74 -9.83 11.39
C PHE A 55 -10.21 -10.26 11.34
N LYS A 56 -11.11 -9.38 10.87
CA LYS A 56 -12.55 -9.71 10.75
C LYS A 56 -12.79 -10.84 9.72
N ASN A 57 -11.98 -10.87 8.66
CA ASN A 57 -11.94 -11.92 7.65
C ASN A 57 -10.60 -11.90 6.90
N ARG A 58 -10.41 -12.79 5.92
CA ARG A 58 -9.15 -13.00 5.19
C ARG A 58 -8.91 -12.02 4.03
N VAL A 59 -9.84 -11.12 3.72
CA VAL A 59 -9.76 -10.21 2.58
C VAL A 59 -9.50 -8.79 3.06
N GLY A 60 -8.34 -8.23 2.71
CA GLY A 60 -8.00 -6.84 3.03
C GLY A 60 -7.84 -5.96 1.80
N LEU A 61 -7.91 -4.65 2.01
CA LEU A 61 -7.57 -3.66 1.00
C LEU A 61 -6.04 -3.40 1.03
N ALA A 62 -5.37 -3.60 -0.10
CA ALA A 62 -3.92 -3.45 -0.20
C ALA A 62 -3.47 -1.96 -0.21
N ALA A 63 -2.23 -1.72 0.20
CA ALA A 63 -1.61 -0.39 0.12
C ALA A 63 -1.52 0.15 -1.30
N GLY A 64 -1.42 1.48 -1.40
CA GLY A 64 -1.40 2.23 -2.64
C GLY A 64 -2.79 2.73 -3.05
N PHE A 65 -3.87 2.12 -2.54
CA PHE A 65 -5.23 2.56 -2.80
C PHE A 65 -5.58 3.81 -1.97
N ASP A 66 -5.67 3.70 -0.65
CA ASP A 66 -5.90 4.82 0.27
C ASP A 66 -4.61 5.19 1.01
N LYS A 67 -3.70 5.86 0.29
CA LYS A 67 -2.36 6.20 0.80
C LYS A 67 -2.39 7.06 2.06
N ASN A 68 -3.42 7.89 2.18
CA ASN A 68 -3.51 8.93 3.18
C ASN A 68 -4.55 8.63 4.27
N GLY A 69 -5.22 7.47 4.23
CA GLY A 69 -6.28 7.11 5.18
C GLY A 69 -7.51 8.03 5.12
N VAL A 70 -7.90 8.45 3.92
CA VAL A 70 -8.99 9.43 3.69
C VAL A 70 -10.38 8.80 3.79
N ALA A 71 -10.52 7.55 3.34
CA ALA A 71 -11.81 6.86 3.22
C ALA A 71 -11.93 5.65 4.16
N LEU A 72 -11.19 5.65 5.27
CA LEU A 72 -11.10 4.56 6.26
C LEU A 72 -12.46 3.92 6.64
N LYS A 73 -13.46 4.75 6.97
CA LYS A 73 -14.81 4.27 7.35
C LYS A 73 -15.54 3.58 6.20
N ALA A 74 -15.26 3.96 4.95
CA ALA A 74 -15.86 3.31 3.79
C ALA A 74 -15.34 1.88 3.61
N TRP A 75 -14.06 1.64 3.89
CA TRP A 75 -13.47 0.30 3.81
C TRP A 75 -14.06 -0.66 4.83
N GLU A 76 -14.25 -0.19 6.07
CA GLU A 76 -14.97 -0.94 7.09
C GLU A 76 -16.42 -1.22 6.69
N ALA A 77 -17.13 -0.21 6.16
CA ALA A 77 -18.51 -0.34 5.71
C ALA A 77 -18.69 -1.34 4.55
N LEU A 78 -17.68 -1.49 3.70
CA LEU A 78 -17.65 -2.45 2.59
C LEU A 78 -17.30 -3.88 3.03
N GLY A 79 -17.00 -4.12 4.31
CA GLY A 79 -16.78 -5.46 4.87
C GLY A 79 -15.37 -6.01 4.71
N PHE A 80 -14.36 -5.17 4.43
CA PHE A 80 -12.97 -5.63 4.46
C PHE A 80 -12.59 -6.16 5.85
N GLY A 81 -11.71 -7.18 5.88
CA GLY A 81 -11.15 -7.75 7.10
C GLY A 81 -10.06 -6.88 7.73
N PHE A 82 -9.35 -6.12 6.90
CA PHE A 82 -8.39 -5.07 7.26
C PHE A 82 -8.16 -4.10 6.11
N VAL A 83 -7.48 -2.99 6.39
CA VAL A 83 -6.95 -2.08 5.36
C VAL A 83 -5.46 -1.83 5.60
N GLU A 84 -4.64 -1.99 4.56
CA GLU A 84 -3.25 -1.54 4.53
C GLU A 84 -3.23 -0.14 3.89
N ILE A 85 -3.06 0.91 4.68
CA ILE A 85 -2.90 2.28 4.20
C ILE A 85 -1.43 2.58 3.84
N GLY A 86 -1.17 3.71 3.19
CA GLY A 86 0.16 4.07 2.69
C GLY A 86 0.42 3.58 1.26
N THR A 87 1.65 3.52 0.77
CA THR A 87 2.89 3.77 1.50
C THR A 87 3.06 5.24 1.87
N VAL A 88 3.30 5.48 3.15
CA VAL A 88 3.55 6.82 3.73
C VAL A 88 5.04 7.01 4.00
N THR A 89 5.48 8.26 4.00
CA THR A 89 6.86 8.66 4.30
C THR A 89 6.87 9.66 5.46
N PRO A 90 8.02 9.93 6.12
CA PRO A 90 8.05 10.92 7.21
C PRO A 90 7.53 12.29 6.79
N ARG A 91 8.09 12.84 5.71
CA ARG A 91 7.66 14.12 5.12
C ARG A 91 6.65 13.90 3.99
N PRO A 92 5.71 14.82 3.76
CA PRO A 92 4.87 14.79 2.57
C PRO A 92 5.72 14.86 1.29
N GLN A 93 5.25 14.22 0.22
CA GLN A 93 5.86 14.36 -1.10
C GLN A 93 4.83 14.17 -2.21
N SER A 94 5.03 14.89 -3.32
CA SER A 94 4.12 14.88 -4.48
C SER A 94 4.18 13.61 -5.32
N GLY A 95 5.26 12.83 -5.18
CA GLY A 95 5.60 11.70 -6.05
C GLY A 95 6.17 12.12 -7.40
N ASN A 96 6.16 11.22 -8.39
CA ASN A 96 6.67 11.51 -9.74
C ASN A 96 5.70 12.40 -10.55
N PRO A 97 6.14 13.08 -11.62
CA PRO A 97 5.26 13.88 -12.48
C PRO A 97 4.08 13.08 -13.06
N LYS A 98 2.94 13.74 -13.30
CA LYS A 98 1.78 13.16 -14.00
C LYS A 98 1.96 13.30 -15.54
N PRO A 99 1.36 12.43 -16.38
CA PRO A 99 0.58 11.24 -16.03
C PRO A 99 1.47 10.08 -15.56
N ARG A 100 0.97 9.32 -14.57
CA ARG A 100 1.74 8.27 -13.89
C ARG A 100 0.90 7.06 -13.48
N LEU A 101 -0.33 6.97 -13.97
CA LEU A 101 -1.21 5.83 -13.76
C LEU A 101 -1.95 5.57 -15.07
N PHE A 102 -1.83 4.36 -15.58
CA PHE A 102 -2.36 3.95 -16.88
C PHE A 102 -3.23 2.71 -16.72
N ARG A 103 -4.35 2.67 -17.43
CA ARG A 103 -5.32 1.55 -17.40
C ARG A 103 -5.26 0.76 -18.70
N PHE A 104 -5.10 -0.55 -18.58
CA PHE A 104 -5.19 -1.51 -19.66
C PHE A 104 -6.42 -2.39 -19.45
N SER A 105 -7.59 -1.81 -19.77
CA SER A 105 -8.89 -2.37 -19.38
C SER A 105 -9.16 -3.76 -19.97
N ALA A 106 -8.72 -4.03 -21.20
CA ALA A 106 -8.89 -5.34 -21.83
C ALA A 106 -8.10 -6.45 -21.12
N GLN A 107 -6.96 -6.10 -20.53
CA GLN A 107 -6.07 -7.00 -19.78
C GLN A 107 -6.37 -7.00 -18.28
N HIS A 108 -7.35 -6.22 -17.82
CA HIS A 108 -7.60 -5.99 -16.39
C HIS A 108 -6.34 -5.55 -15.62
N ALA A 109 -5.46 -4.78 -16.27
CA ALA A 109 -4.14 -4.43 -15.75
C ALA A 109 -3.98 -2.91 -15.53
N LEU A 110 -3.05 -2.58 -14.64
CA LEU A 110 -2.62 -1.21 -14.33
C LEU A 110 -1.11 -1.11 -14.43
N VAL A 111 -0.62 0.03 -14.93
CA VAL A 111 0.79 0.42 -14.88
C VAL A 111 0.86 1.74 -14.13
N ASN A 112 1.79 1.86 -13.18
CA ASN A 112 1.92 3.08 -12.39
C ASN A 112 3.38 3.43 -12.12
N ALA A 113 3.64 4.74 -12.06
CA ALA A 113 4.91 5.35 -11.72
C ALA A 113 4.75 6.33 -10.55
N MET A 114 3.92 6.01 -9.54
CA MET A 114 3.44 7.01 -8.55
C MET A 114 4.56 7.67 -7.73
N GLY A 115 5.56 6.91 -7.28
CA GLY A 115 6.69 7.44 -6.49
C GLY A 115 6.34 7.89 -5.07
N PHE A 116 5.51 7.11 -4.35
CA PHE A 116 5.08 7.39 -2.96
C PHE A 116 4.49 8.80 -2.75
N ASN A 117 3.57 9.26 -3.60
CA ASN A 117 2.84 10.50 -3.32
C ASN A 117 1.94 10.35 -2.06
N ASN A 118 2.20 11.11 -1.02
CA ASN A 118 1.50 11.04 0.27
C ASN A 118 1.63 12.35 1.07
N GLU A 119 0.80 12.49 2.11
CA GLU A 119 0.72 13.70 2.96
C GLU A 119 1.63 13.67 4.20
N GLY A 120 2.51 12.67 4.33
CA GLY A 120 3.39 12.51 5.48
C GLY A 120 2.75 11.76 6.65
N ILE A 121 3.58 11.14 7.49
CA ILE A 121 3.12 10.23 8.54
C ILE A 121 2.21 10.91 9.57
N GLU A 122 2.54 12.12 10.02
CA GLU A 122 1.76 12.80 11.05
C GLU A 122 0.32 13.03 10.62
N ARG A 123 0.12 13.46 9.36
CA ARG A 123 -1.21 13.73 8.83
C ARG A 123 -2.04 12.46 8.70
N VAL A 124 -1.40 11.35 8.33
CA VAL A 124 -2.05 10.05 8.21
C VAL A 124 -2.45 9.52 9.59
N VAL A 125 -1.56 9.57 10.58
CA VAL A 125 -1.86 9.15 11.96
C VAL A 125 -3.01 9.94 12.58
N GLN A 126 -3.05 11.26 12.37
CA GLN A 126 -4.18 12.09 12.81
C GLN A 126 -5.52 11.63 12.21
N ARG A 127 -5.55 11.18 10.96
CA ARG A 127 -6.78 10.65 10.33
C ARG A 127 -7.18 9.31 10.91
N ILE A 128 -6.23 8.40 11.12
CA ILE A 128 -6.48 7.09 11.73
C ILE A 128 -7.12 7.26 13.10
N GLN A 129 -6.50 8.07 13.97
CA GLN A 129 -6.99 8.32 15.33
C GLN A 129 -8.40 8.94 15.35
N LYS A 130 -8.69 9.84 14.39
CA LYS A 130 -10.02 10.45 14.25
C LYS A 130 -11.08 9.49 13.72
N ALA A 131 -10.70 8.50 12.91
CA ALA A 131 -11.64 7.59 12.28
C ALA A 131 -12.36 6.69 13.29
N LYS A 132 -11.69 6.29 14.38
CA LYS A 132 -12.23 5.39 15.43
C LYS A 132 -12.88 4.14 14.82
N LEU A 133 -12.07 3.34 14.11
CA LEU A 133 -12.52 2.11 13.44
C LEU A 133 -12.43 0.90 14.38
N GLU A 134 -13.22 -0.13 14.12
CA GLU A 134 -12.99 -1.49 14.62
C GLU A 134 -12.20 -2.35 13.63
N LEU A 135 -12.10 -1.90 12.39
CA LEU A 135 -11.31 -2.54 11.33
C LEU A 135 -9.81 -2.48 11.65
N SER A 136 -9.11 -3.61 11.52
CA SER A 136 -7.65 -3.65 11.71
C SER A 136 -6.94 -2.83 10.63
N ILE A 137 -5.93 -2.06 11.04
CA ILE A 137 -5.20 -1.11 10.19
C ILE A 137 -3.74 -1.54 10.10
N GLY A 138 -3.33 -1.89 8.88
CA GLY A 138 -1.92 -2.01 8.51
C GLY A 138 -1.40 -0.70 7.96
N LEU A 139 -0.13 -0.38 8.22
CA LEU A 139 0.52 0.80 7.67
C LEU A 139 1.75 0.43 6.85
N SER A 140 1.66 0.66 5.55
CA SER A 140 2.80 0.60 4.65
C SER A 140 3.68 1.84 4.82
N ILE A 141 4.96 1.64 5.11
CA ILE A 141 5.95 2.71 5.33
C ILE A 141 7.10 2.61 4.34
N GLY A 142 7.66 3.76 3.96
CA GLY A 142 8.77 3.86 3.01
C GLY A 142 9.65 5.07 3.28
N LYS A 143 10.77 5.17 2.56
CA LYS A 143 11.66 6.34 2.62
C LYS A 143 11.16 7.49 1.75
N ASN A 144 11.45 8.72 2.17
CA ASN A 144 11.33 9.90 1.31
C ASN A 144 12.29 9.81 0.11
N LYS A 145 11.92 10.44 -1.01
CA LYS A 145 12.69 10.35 -2.28
C LYS A 145 14.14 10.81 -2.14
N ASP A 146 14.34 11.91 -1.43
CA ASP A 146 15.60 12.62 -1.16
C ASP A 146 16.47 11.99 -0.07
N THR A 147 15.93 11.08 0.75
CA THR A 147 16.72 10.39 1.79
C THR A 147 17.74 9.43 1.17
N PRO A 148 19.05 9.57 1.45
CA PRO A 148 20.08 8.62 0.99
C PRO A 148 19.83 7.19 1.50
N LEU A 149 20.31 6.18 0.78
CA LEU A 149 20.12 4.78 1.19
C LEU A 149 20.70 4.47 2.58
N ILE A 150 21.87 5.02 2.91
CA ILE A 150 22.52 4.81 4.21
C ILE A 150 21.70 5.37 5.38
N ASP A 151 20.84 6.35 5.10
CA ASP A 151 19.96 6.98 6.08
C ASP A 151 18.51 6.50 5.97
N ALA A 152 18.19 5.59 5.04
CA ALA A 152 16.83 5.15 4.78
C ALA A 152 16.15 4.60 6.04
N TRP A 153 16.90 3.89 6.91
CA TRP A 153 16.41 3.36 8.17
C TRP A 153 15.79 4.44 9.08
N LYS A 154 16.31 5.68 9.05
CA LYS A 154 15.79 6.80 9.85
C LYS A 154 14.35 7.12 9.48
N ASP A 155 14.01 7.05 8.20
CA ASP A 155 12.64 7.32 7.73
C ASP A 155 11.65 6.24 8.20
N TYR A 156 12.07 4.97 8.16
CA TYR A 156 11.25 3.87 8.67
C TYR A 156 11.05 3.98 10.19
N VAL A 157 12.11 4.26 10.95
CA VAL A 157 12.04 4.48 12.40
C VAL A 157 11.11 5.66 12.73
N ALA A 158 11.26 6.79 12.03
CA ALA A 158 10.40 7.95 12.24
C ALA A 158 8.91 7.61 12.02
N CYS A 159 8.58 6.85 10.97
CA CYS A 159 7.21 6.43 10.74
C CYS A 159 6.69 5.48 11.84
N ILE A 160 7.51 4.52 12.27
CA ILE A 160 7.17 3.55 13.32
C ILE A 160 6.91 4.26 14.65
N GLN A 161 7.80 5.17 15.05
CA GLN A 161 7.68 5.92 16.30
C GLN A 161 6.38 6.72 16.37
N VAL A 162 5.99 7.38 15.28
CA VAL A 162 4.77 8.19 15.21
C VAL A 162 3.50 7.32 15.22
N ALA A 163 3.54 6.12 14.62
CA ALA A 163 2.33 5.32 14.38
C ALA A 163 2.14 4.10 15.31
N ASN A 164 3.13 3.72 16.13
CA ASN A 164 3.10 2.51 16.98
C ASN A 164 1.79 2.32 17.78
N ASP A 165 1.20 3.42 18.25
CA ASP A 165 0.01 3.39 19.11
C ASP A 165 -1.32 3.46 18.34
N CYS A 166 -1.31 3.61 17.01
CA CYS A 166 -2.53 3.77 16.22
C CYS A 166 -2.72 2.77 15.09
N VAL A 167 -1.79 1.82 14.89
CA VAL A 167 -1.89 0.78 13.86
C VAL A 167 -1.71 -0.60 14.48
N ASP A 168 -2.25 -1.62 13.81
CA ASP A 168 -2.19 -3.00 14.29
C ASP A 168 -0.92 -3.72 13.80
N PHE A 169 -0.41 -3.36 12.61
CA PHE A 169 0.83 -3.89 12.07
C PHE A 169 1.49 -2.93 11.07
N PHE A 170 2.78 -3.10 10.86
CA PHE A 170 3.57 -2.36 9.87
C PHE A 170 3.90 -3.23 8.66
N VAL A 171 4.00 -2.58 7.50
CA VAL A 171 4.53 -3.18 6.27
C VAL A 171 5.68 -2.34 5.75
N VAL A 172 6.89 -2.86 5.82
CA VAL A 172 8.10 -2.21 5.31
C VAL A 172 8.16 -2.39 3.80
N ASN A 173 8.00 -1.28 3.06
CA ASN A 173 8.00 -1.30 1.60
C ASN A 173 9.37 -0.92 1.03
N ILE A 174 10.13 -1.95 0.64
CA ILE A 174 11.41 -1.84 -0.06
C ILE A 174 11.33 -2.29 -1.54
N SER A 175 10.13 -2.59 -2.03
CA SER A 175 9.91 -3.26 -3.33
C SER A 175 9.36 -2.36 -4.43
N SER A 176 9.00 -1.10 -4.12
CA SER A 176 8.50 -0.15 -5.13
C SER A 176 9.51 0.06 -6.25
N PRO A 177 9.13 -0.14 -7.53
CA PRO A 177 10.01 0.17 -8.68
C PRO A 177 10.13 1.68 -8.94
N ASN A 178 9.29 2.50 -8.30
CA ASN A 178 9.07 3.90 -8.65
C ASN A 178 9.86 4.90 -7.79
N THR A 179 10.66 4.40 -6.84
CA THR A 179 11.51 5.20 -5.97
C THR A 179 12.96 4.84 -6.28
N PRO A 180 13.80 5.79 -6.75
CA PRO A 180 15.17 5.51 -7.16
C PRO A 180 15.93 4.74 -6.08
N GLN A 181 16.62 3.68 -6.50
CA GLN A 181 17.49 2.84 -5.68
C GLN A 181 16.78 2.12 -4.51
N LEU A 182 15.47 2.22 -4.33
CA LEU A 182 14.80 1.63 -3.16
C LEU A 182 14.99 0.10 -3.10
N ARG A 183 14.93 -0.56 -4.26
CA ARG A 183 15.12 -2.02 -4.37
C ARG A 183 16.53 -2.47 -3.98
N GLU A 184 17.52 -1.57 -3.91
CA GLU A 184 18.85 -1.86 -3.37
C GLU A 184 18.78 -2.24 -1.88
N LEU A 185 17.77 -1.77 -1.14
CA LEU A 185 17.53 -2.17 0.25
C LEU A 185 17.16 -3.66 0.39
N GLN A 186 16.83 -4.35 -0.70
CA GLN A 186 16.60 -5.81 -0.68
C GLN A 186 17.91 -6.59 -0.66
N LYS A 187 19.07 -5.97 -0.96
CA LYS A 187 20.36 -6.65 -0.92
C LYS A 187 20.73 -7.02 0.53
N PRO A 188 21.37 -8.18 0.76
CA PRO A 188 21.57 -8.74 2.10
C PRO A 188 22.13 -7.78 3.14
N LYS A 189 23.17 -7.03 2.79
CA LYS A 189 23.83 -6.07 3.68
C LYS A 189 22.88 -4.96 4.16
N TYR A 190 22.19 -4.31 3.21
CA TYR A 190 21.29 -3.19 3.53
C TYR A 190 20.04 -3.67 4.25
N LEU A 191 19.49 -4.82 3.85
CA LEU A 191 18.30 -5.37 4.47
C LEU A 191 18.55 -5.71 5.93
N LYS A 192 19.65 -6.40 6.23
CA LYS A 192 20.01 -6.77 7.60
C LYS A 192 20.13 -5.54 8.49
N GLU A 193 20.91 -4.55 8.07
CA GLU A 193 21.10 -3.31 8.84
C GLU A 193 19.79 -2.55 9.03
N LEU A 194 18.94 -2.47 8.00
CA LEU A 194 17.63 -1.84 8.08
C LEU A 194 16.74 -2.53 9.11
N LEU A 195 16.60 -3.86 9.03
CA LEU A 195 15.73 -4.64 9.91
C LEU A 195 16.20 -4.60 11.37
N GLU A 196 17.50 -4.78 11.62
CA GLU A 196 18.09 -4.70 12.96
C GLU A 196 17.78 -3.36 13.63
N LYS A 197 17.83 -2.25 12.88
CA LYS A 197 17.52 -0.92 13.43
C LYS A 197 16.03 -0.75 13.68
N ILE A 198 15.17 -1.04 12.71
CA ILE A 198 13.73 -0.70 12.82
C ILE A 198 12.98 -1.60 13.81
N LEU A 199 13.38 -2.86 13.96
CA LEU A 199 12.70 -3.81 14.86
C LEU A 199 12.83 -3.39 16.32
N THR A 200 13.93 -2.72 16.71
CA THR A 200 14.10 -2.19 18.08
C THR A 200 13.11 -1.08 18.44
N HIS A 201 12.47 -0.47 17.44
CA HIS A 201 11.49 0.61 17.62
C HIS A 201 10.04 0.16 17.40
N ALA A 202 9.81 -1.02 16.81
CA ALA A 202 8.49 -1.53 16.49
C ALA A 202 7.85 -2.21 17.70
N ARG A 203 6.70 -1.69 18.15
CA ARG A 203 5.87 -2.31 19.21
C ARG A 203 4.71 -3.15 18.63
N ARG A 204 4.60 -3.18 17.31
CA ARG A 204 3.58 -3.90 16.53
C ARG A 204 4.27 -4.88 15.58
N PRO A 205 3.58 -5.96 15.16
CA PRO A 205 4.08 -6.88 14.15
C PRO A 205 4.55 -6.13 12.90
N LEU A 206 5.70 -6.54 12.38
CA LEU A 206 6.35 -5.89 11.25
C LEU A 206 6.53 -6.93 10.13
N LEU A 207 5.94 -6.62 8.98
CA LEU A 207 5.99 -7.44 7.78
C LEU A 207 6.88 -6.78 6.73
N LEU A 208 7.49 -7.58 5.85
CA LEU A 208 8.28 -7.10 4.73
C LEU A 208 7.57 -7.32 3.39
N LYS A 209 7.43 -6.27 2.57
CA LYS A 209 6.76 -6.36 1.25
C LYS A 209 7.76 -6.61 0.13
N LEU A 210 7.62 -7.74 -0.55
CA LEU A 210 8.57 -8.23 -1.54
C LEU A 210 8.19 -7.89 -2.98
N SER A 211 9.20 -7.71 -3.82
CA SER A 211 9.04 -7.59 -5.26
C SER A 211 8.75 -8.97 -5.89
N PRO A 212 7.88 -9.06 -6.90
CA PRO A 212 7.71 -10.31 -7.66
C PRO A 212 8.88 -10.58 -8.61
N ASP A 213 9.78 -9.60 -8.81
CA ASP A 213 10.93 -9.70 -9.71
C ASP A 213 12.18 -10.28 -9.04
N LEU A 214 12.06 -10.89 -7.86
CA LEU A 214 13.17 -11.53 -7.14
C LEU A 214 13.43 -12.94 -7.70
N SER A 215 14.69 -13.34 -7.78
CA SER A 215 15.06 -14.73 -8.05
C SER A 215 14.87 -15.61 -6.81
N ASP A 216 14.80 -16.92 -7.00
CA ASP A 216 14.72 -17.88 -5.89
C ASP A 216 15.91 -17.74 -4.92
N SER A 217 17.11 -17.45 -5.43
CA SER A 217 18.29 -17.22 -4.57
C SER A 217 18.15 -15.94 -3.74
N GLU A 218 17.64 -14.85 -4.33
CA GLU A 218 17.40 -13.61 -3.60
C GLU A 218 16.33 -13.78 -2.52
N ILE A 219 15.27 -14.55 -2.80
CA ILE A 219 14.25 -14.90 -1.81
C ILE A 219 14.88 -15.67 -0.65
N LEU A 220 15.71 -16.68 -0.92
CA LEU A 220 16.40 -17.47 0.10
C LEU A 220 17.32 -16.60 0.97
N ASP A 221 18.08 -15.69 0.37
CA ASP A 221 18.95 -14.76 1.10
C ASP A 221 18.14 -13.86 2.05
N ILE A 222 17.01 -13.32 1.57
CA ILE A 222 16.10 -12.51 2.39
C ILE A 222 15.55 -13.33 3.56
N MET A 223 15.14 -14.59 3.32
CA MET A 223 14.64 -15.48 4.39
C MET A 223 15.71 -15.76 5.45
N GLN A 224 16.96 -16.00 5.04
CA GLN A 224 18.08 -16.23 5.96
C GLN A 224 18.36 -15.04 6.87
N ILE A 225 18.12 -13.81 6.39
CA ILE A 225 18.25 -12.59 7.18
C ILE A 225 17.05 -12.40 8.13
N CYS A 226 15.83 -12.60 7.63
CA CYS A 226 14.61 -12.30 8.39
C CYS A 226 14.33 -13.31 9.51
N LYS A 227 14.69 -14.58 9.33
CA LYS A 227 14.44 -15.67 10.30
C LYS A 227 15.06 -15.41 11.68
N PRO A 228 16.37 -15.11 11.82
CA PRO A 228 16.97 -14.84 13.14
C PRO A 228 16.48 -13.54 13.77
N LEU A 229 15.95 -12.60 12.97
CA LEU A 229 15.38 -11.34 13.45
C LEU A 229 13.90 -11.47 13.87
N SER A 230 13.32 -12.67 13.80
CA SER A 230 11.93 -12.96 14.18
C SER A 230 10.91 -12.02 13.52
N LEU A 231 11.12 -11.69 12.24
CA LEU A 231 10.19 -10.90 11.44
C LEU A 231 8.78 -11.55 11.43
N SER A 232 7.74 -10.75 11.60
CA SER A 232 6.38 -11.27 11.80
C SER A 232 5.75 -11.88 10.54
N GLY A 233 6.20 -11.50 9.35
CA GLY A 233 5.72 -12.08 8.09
C GLY A 233 6.12 -11.32 6.84
N PHE A 234 5.52 -11.69 5.72
CA PHE A 234 5.81 -11.12 4.41
C PHE A 234 4.52 -10.77 3.66
N VAL A 235 4.60 -9.74 2.82
CA VAL A 235 3.56 -9.40 1.84
C VAL A 235 4.10 -9.69 0.45
N ALA A 236 3.61 -10.77 -0.16
CA ALA A 236 3.98 -11.20 -1.51
C ALA A 236 2.75 -11.05 -2.44
N SER A 237 2.77 -10.16 -3.44
CA SER A 237 3.88 -9.32 -3.89
C SER A 237 3.44 -7.91 -4.29
N ASN A 238 4.43 -7.03 -4.49
CA ASN A 238 4.25 -5.71 -5.09
C ASN A 238 4.07 -5.80 -6.62
N THR A 239 3.96 -4.66 -7.31
CA THR A 239 3.93 -4.64 -8.78
C THR A 239 5.28 -5.07 -9.38
N GLY A 240 5.25 -5.88 -10.42
CA GLY A 240 6.44 -6.27 -11.19
C GLY A 240 6.88 -5.22 -12.20
N LEU A 241 8.07 -5.41 -12.77
CA LEU A 241 8.58 -4.56 -13.84
C LEU A 241 7.74 -4.74 -15.11
N PHE A 242 7.39 -3.63 -15.75
CA PHE A 242 6.65 -3.65 -16.99
C PHE A 242 7.50 -4.27 -18.11
N LYS A 243 7.05 -5.40 -18.66
CA LYS A 243 7.69 -6.05 -19.82
C LYS A 243 6.88 -5.70 -21.08
N LYS A 244 7.45 -4.87 -21.95
CA LYS A 244 6.80 -4.34 -23.19
C LYS A 244 6.14 -5.42 -24.05
N ALA A 245 6.68 -6.65 -24.05
CA ALA A 245 6.13 -7.81 -24.77
C ALA A 245 4.76 -8.30 -24.26
N GLN A 246 4.31 -7.90 -23.06
CA GLN A 246 3.10 -8.43 -22.43
C GLN A 246 1.80 -7.75 -22.88
N ILE A 247 1.87 -6.71 -23.72
CA ILE A 247 0.67 -6.01 -24.24
C ILE A 247 0.81 -5.76 -25.75
N LEU A 248 0.86 -6.84 -26.53
CA LEU A 248 0.51 -6.78 -27.95
C LEU A 248 -1.03 -6.68 -28.05
N GLY A 249 -1.54 -5.55 -28.55
CA GLY A 249 -2.97 -5.39 -28.88
C GLY A 249 -3.72 -4.23 -28.22
N ALA A 250 -3.04 -3.33 -27.50
CA ALA A 250 -3.68 -2.10 -27.01
C ALA A 250 -3.98 -1.14 -28.17
N ARG A 251 -5.10 -1.36 -28.89
CA ARG A 251 -5.72 -0.32 -29.71
C ARG A 251 -6.30 0.74 -28.76
N GLY A 252 -5.55 1.82 -28.57
CA GLY A 252 -5.99 2.94 -27.76
C GLY A 252 -4.85 3.88 -27.37
N GLY A 253 -4.31 4.62 -28.35
CA GLY A 253 -3.69 5.95 -28.20
C GLY A 253 -2.48 6.16 -27.29
N ALA A 254 -2.11 5.22 -26.42
CA ALA A 254 -0.91 5.28 -25.60
C ALA A 254 0.21 4.50 -26.28
N THR A 255 0.48 4.83 -27.55
CA THR A 255 1.64 4.33 -28.28
C THR A 255 2.83 5.25 -28.01
N GLU A 256 3.85 4.66 -27.39
CA GLU A 256 5.27 5.04 -27.48
C GLU A 256 5.81 6.24 -26.68
N ALA A 257 5.00 7.19 -26.20
CA ALA A 257 5.56 8.42 -25.61
C ALA A 257 5.80 8.41 -24.07
N TYR A 258 5.33 7.40 -23.32
CA TYR A 258 5.29 7.46 -21.85
C TYR A 258 5.77 6.19 -21.12
N LEU A 259 6.55 5.35 -21.80
CA LEU A 259 7.23 4.17 -21.27
C LEU A 259 8.72 4.24 -21.62
#